data_AF-A0A9X2K7N2-F1
#
_entry.id   AF-A0A9X2K7N2-F1
#
_cell.length_a   1.000
_cell.length_b   1.000
_cell.length_c   1.000
_cell.angle_alpha   90.00
_cell.angle_beta   90.00
_cell.angle_gamma   90.00
#
_symmetry.space_group_name_H-M   'P 1'
#
loop_
_entity.id
_entity.type
_entity.pdbx_description
1 polymer ?
#
loop_
_entity_poly.entity_id
_entity_poly.type
_entity_poly.pdbx_seq_one_letter_code
_entity_poly.pdbx_strand_id
1 'polypeptide(L)'
;MSHATVEDYAWQHGWEEIYTVTFVRGLDERETLRRFGVADQDMRSYAWEELWERVEETDGCCDVVVAARAGGWTVAFELNGWQGIRWETLRELSRGGEAVTVMRHDYAASHRFMHAVDGVERTGFRPEWPQQRWGALPDALNGHLRELGLPTEPDDELDDWNVAVPASLALASRISGVLFDDGMLGEPLFGGVITVPVPDDPPPAADPLAGHALTGRGPGAGAAGGGRRRPGSGQARTRLGGRGHGPADRSGDRRADRRSVRGVHRSPGGRYTVTFVDSRTGERTCPTCAPWRRPSGEERDRARARWQAATAVRSAFATDEREAAYDVHLTVAATDPEHAAAIVRVLRGEGH
;
A
#
# COMPACT_ATOMS: atom_id res chain seq x y z
N MET A 1 8.54 34.40 8.19
CA MET A 1 9.04 33.02 8.08
C MET A 1 8.89 32.64 6.63
N SER A 2 9.94 32.21 5.94
CA SER A 2 9.77 31.69 4.58
C SER A 2 8.94 30.42 4.67
N HIS A 3 7.91 30.32 3.83
CA HIS A 3 7.14 29.10 3.71
C HIS A 3 8.00 28.04 3.01
N ALA A 4 7.91 26.79 3.44
CA ALA A 4 8.62 25.68 2.79
C ALA A 4 8.28 25.63 1.30
N THR A 5 9.29 25.31 0.48
CA THR A 5 9.18 25.20 -0.97
C THR A 5 9.56 23.80 -1.46
N VAL A 6 9.36 23.56 -2.74
CA VAL A 6 9.71 22.29 -3.41
C VAL A 6 11.22 22.02 -3.29
N GLU A 7 12.04 23.06 -3.39
CA GLU A 7 13.50 22.99 -3.35
C GLU A 7 14.04 22.51 -2.00
N ASP A 8 13.35 22.85 -0.89
CA ASP A 8 13.71 22.36 0.45
C ASP A 8 13.66 20.82 0.55
N TYR A 9 12.94 20.18 -0.38
CA TYR A 9 12.75 18.75 -0.46
C TYR A 9 13.44 18.09 -1.65
N ALA A 10 14.29 18.80 -2.42
CA ALA A 10 14.96 18.22 -3.58
C ALA A 10 15.84 17.00 -3.25
N TRP A 11 16.37 16.93 -2.02
CA TRP A 11 17.19 15.83 -1.51
C TRP A 11 16.43 14.49 -1.47
N GLN A 12 15.10 14.51 -1.32
CA GLN A 12 14.29 13.32 -1.10
C GLN A 12 14.42 12.31 -2.26
N HIS A 13 14.60 12.79 -3.49
CA HIS A 13 14.74 11.93 -4.68
C HIS A 13 15.89 10.93 -4.55
N GLY A 14 16.99 11.34 -3.91
CA GLY A 14 18.18 10.53 -3.72
C GLY A 14 18.23 9.76 -2.40
N TRP A 15 17.17 9.81 -1.58
CA TRP A 15 17.14 9.21 -0.25
C TRP A 15 16.49 7.82 -0.25
N GLU A 16 15.20 7.73 0.09
CA GLU A 16 14.48 6.46 0.24
C GLU A 16 13.32 6.32 -0.74
N GLU A 17 13.20 5.18 -1.42
CA GLU A 17 12.23 4.94 -2.51
C GLU A 17 10.80 4.70 -1.99
N ILE A 18 10.65 4.24 -0.73
CA ILE A 18 9.36 4.00 -0.08
C ILE A 18 9.43 4.40 1.39
N TYR A 19 8.63 5.39 1.77
CA TYR A 19 8.47 5.80 3.17
C TYR A 19 7.15 6.54 3.39
N THR A 20 6.69 6.52 4.64
CA THR A 20 5.61 7.38 5.10
C THR A 20 6.12 8.29 6.21
N VAL A 21 5.85 9.59 6.12
CA VAL A 21 6.09 10.55 7.18
C VAL A 21 4.77 11.15 7.64
N THR A 22 4.52 11.12 8.94
CA THR A 22 3.28 11.63 9.56
C THR A 22 3.60 12.64 10.66
N PHE A 23 3.09 13.86 10.53
CA PHE A 23 3.22 14.92 11.50
C PHE A 23 1.98 14.93 12.37
N VAL A 24 2.14 14.89 13.69
CA VAL A 24 1.03 14.82 14.65
C VAL A 24 1.15 15.94 15.68
N ARG A 25 0.13 16.78 15.78
CA ARG A 25 0.13 17.96 16.64
C ARG A 25 -0.26 17.60 18.07
N GLY A 26 0.51 18.09 19.04
CA GLY A 26 0.13 18.03 20.46
C GLY A 26 0.29 16.68 21.15
N LEU A 27 0.74 15.64 20.45
CA LEU A 27 1.12 14.36 21.04
C LEU A 27 2.64 14.29 21.22
N ASP A 28 3.09 13.57 22.25
CA ASP A 28 4.50 13.16 22.37
C ASP A 28 4.78 11.89 21.56
N GLU A 29 6.04 11.47 21.53
CA GLU A 29 6.48 10.31 20.76
C GLU A 29 5.78 9.03 21.21
N ARG A 30 5.65 8.81 22.53
CA ARG A 30 5.05 7.58 23.07
C ARG A 30 3.58 7.49 22.73
N GLU A 31 2.82 8.56 22.94
CA GLU A 31 1.40 8.58 22.60
C GLU A 31 1.16 8.46 21.10
N THR A 32 2.03 9.07 20.29
CA THR A 32 2.01 8.88 18.83
C THR A 32 2.18 7.40 18.48
N LEU A 33 3.22 6.73 19.01
CA LEU A 33 3.47 5.30 18.79
C LEU A 33 2.31 4.42 19.26
N ARG A 34 1.68 4.72 20.41
CA ARG A 34 0.48 4.00 20.88
C ARG A 34 -0.66 4.08 19.88
N ARG A 35 -0.91 5.26 19.31
CA ARG A 35 -1.98 5.47 18.33
C ARG A 35 -1.71 4.78 16.98
N PHE A 36 -0.44 4.53 16.67
CA PHE A 36 -0.07 3.62 15.58
C PHE A 36 -0.33 2.14 15.90
N GLY A 37 -0.49 1.77 17.17
CA GLY A 37 -0.67 0.38 17.59
C GLY A 37 0.58 -0.28 18.18
N VAL A 38 1.59 0.51 18.56
CA VAL A 38 2.79 0.03 19.26
C VAL A 38 2.47 -0.14 20.74
N ALA A 39 2.78 -1.31 21.31
CA ALA A 39 2.61 -1.56 22.73
C ALA A 39 3.78 -0.98 23.54
N ASP A 40 3.51 -0.49 24.76
CA ASP A 40 4.50 0.21 25.60
C ASP A 40 5.76 -0.62 25.87
N GLN A 41 5.62 -1.94 26.01
CA GLN A 41 6.76 -2.85 26.25
C GLN A 41 7.63 -3.08 25.00
N ASP A 42 7.11 -2.77 23.81
CA ASP A 42 7.79 -2.97 22.53
C ASP A 42 8.49 -1.68 22.05
N MET A 43 8.30 -0.57 22.78
CA MET A 43 8.94 0.71 22.47
C MET A 43 10.42 0.70 22.89
N ARG A 44 11.31 0.97 21.93
CA ARG A 44 12.76 1.00 22.14
C ARG A 44 13.45 1.92 21.15
N SER A 45 14.77 2.05 21.32
CA SER A 45 15.64 2.67 20.33
C SER A 45 15.97 1.69 19.20
N TYR A 46 16.06 2.21 17.98
CA TYR A 46 16.46 1.54 16.76
C TYR A 46 17.64 2.28 16.13
N ALA A 47 18.62 1.53 15.62
CA ALA A 47 19.53 2.02 14.59
C ALA A 47 18.85 1.99 13.21
N TRP A 48 19.33 2.80 12.28
CA TRP A 48 18.86 2.81 10.90
C TRP A 48 19.04 1.44 10.22
N GLU A 49 20.15 0.76 10.52
CA GLU A 49 20.42 -0.60 10.01
C GLU A 49 19.37 -1.61 10.49
N GLU A 50 18.89 -1.51 11.74
CA GLU A 50 17.82 -2.38 12.25
C GLU A 50 16.48 -2.15 11.52
N LEU A 51 16.21 -0.92 11.08
CA LEU A 51 15.01 -0.65 10.27
C LEU A 51 15.11 -1.36 8.91
N TRP A 52 16.28 -1.30 8.28
CA TRP A 52 16.53 -2.00 7.01
C TRP A 52 16.48 -3.52 7.15
N GLU A 53 17.11 -4.07 8.19
CA GLU A 53 16.99 -5.50 8.51
C GLU A 53 15.51 -5.89 8.68
N ARG A 54 14.72 -5.04 9.34
CA ARG A 54 13.28 -5.30 9.50
C ARG A 54 12.52 -5.28 8.17
N VAL A 55 12.84 -4.34 7.27
CA VAL A 55 12.28 -4.33 5.90
C VAL A 55 12.56 -5.66 5.20
N GLU A 56 13.78 -6.18 5.32
CA GLU A 56 14.15 -7.47 4.72
C GLU A 56 13.41 -8.66 5.37
N GLU A 57 13.32 -8.69 6.70
CA GLU A 57 12.61 -9.73 7.45
C GLU A 57 11.10 -9.79 7.13
N THR A 58 10.53 -8.65 6.76
CA THR A 58 9.10 -8.46 6.48
C THR A 58 8.77 -8.45 4.99
N ASP A 59 9.73 -8.81 4.12
CA ASP A 59 9.54 -8.84 2.66
C ASP A 59 9.05 -7.50 2.10
N GLY A 60 9.65 -6.40 2.58
CA GLY A 60 9.30 -5.04 2.18
C GLY A 60 8.08 -4.45 2.89
N CYS A 61 7.48 -5.15 3.85
CA CYS A 61 6.29 -4.69 4.58
C CYS A 61 6.64 -4.31 6.03
N CYS A 62 7.56 -3.36 6.20
CA CYS A 62 8.07 -3.02 7.53
C CYS A 62 6.95 -2.52 8.44
N ASP A 63 6.88 -3.10 9.64
CA ASP A 63 5.89 -2.81 10.67
C ASP A 63 6.47 -1.98 11.82
N VAL A 64 7.63 -1.33 11.61
CA VAL A 64 8.24 -0.44 12.59
C VAL A 64 7.94 1.01 12.25
N VAL A 65 7.51 1.76 13.26
CA VAL A 65 7.38 3.22 13.22
C VAL A 65 8.34 3.82 14.25
N VAL A 66 9.07 4.85 13.84
CA VAL A 66 9.90 5.68 14.72
C VAL A 66 9.30 7.07 14.84
N ALA A 67 9.52 7.75 15.96
CA ALA A 67 8.96 9.05 16.23
C ALA A 67 9.98 10.00 16.87
N ALA A 68 9.96 11.25 16.46
CA ALA A 68 10.81 12.31 16.99
C ALA A 68 10.01 13.59 17.24
N ARG A 69 10.28 14.27 18.36
CA ARG A 69 9.62 15.53 18.69
C ARG A 69 10.19 16.70 17.89
N ALA A 70 9.32 17.50 17.29
CA ALA A 70 9.66 18.75 16.60
C ALA A 70 8.70 19.90 16.97
N GLY A 71 9.12 20.76 17.91
CA GLY A 71 8.39 21.99 18.25
C GLY A 71 7.01 21.76 18.90
N GLY A 72 5.91 21.96 18.18
CA GLY A 72 4.54 21.64 18.61
C GLY A 72 4.01 20.28 18.12
N TRP A 73 4.83 19.57 17.35
CA TRP A 73 4.47 18.35 16.63
C TRP A 73 5.40 17.18 16.93
N THR A 74 4.93 15.97 16.70
CA THR A 74 5.74 14.77 16.64
C THR A 74 5.76 14.29 15.19
N VAL A 75 6.95 13.98 14.67
CA VAL A 75 7.13 13.40 13.35
C VAL A 75 7.30 11.90 13.53
N ALA A 76 6.37 11.12 12.99
CA ALA A 76 6.46 9.68 12.86
C ALA A 76 6.96 9.32 11.46
N PHE A 77 7.81 8.30 11.37
CA PHE A 77 8.42 7.83 10.14
C PHE A 77 8.33 6.30 10.05
N GLU A 78 7.89 5.82 8.90
CA GLU A 78 7.81 4.40 8.55
C GLU A 78 8.64 4.15 7.28
N LEU A 79 9.75 3.42 7.40
CA LEU A 79 10.54 2.97 6.25
C LEU A 79 9.82 1.79 5.60
N ASN A 80 9.39 1.90 4.34
CA ASN A 80 8.54 0.89 3.67
C ASN A 80 7.22 0.53 4.41
N GLY A 81 6.76 1.36 5.35
CA GLY A 81 5.46 1.20 6.01
C GLY A 81 4.41 2.19 5.49
N TRP A 82 3.14 1.88 5.74
CA TRP A 82 1.99 2.62 5.21
C TRP A 82 0.86 2.81 6.25
N GLN A 83 1.09 2.52 7.53
CA GLN A 83 0.03 2.64 8.53
C GLN A 83 -0.44 4.08 8.68
N GLY A 84 0.45 5.07 8.51
CA GLY A 84 0.13 6.49 8.62
C GLY A 84 -0.84 7.01 7.56
N ILE A 85 -0.92 6.36 6.39
CA ILE A 85 -1.88 6.71 5.33
C ILE A 85 -3.21 5.96 5.42
N ARG A 86 -3.35 5.03 6.37
CA ARG A 86 -4.66 4.43 6.63
C ARG A 86 -5.52 5.45 7.32
N TRP A 87 -6.72 5.66 6.80
CA TRP A 87 -7.60 6.70 7.31
C TRP A 87 -7.96 6.42 8.79
N GLU A 88 -8.03 5.15 9.21
CA GLU A 88 -8.29 4.77 10.60
C GLU A 88 -7.16 5.23 11.53
N THR A 89 -5.92 5.02 11.12
CA THR A 89 -4.73 5.48 11.86
C THR A 89 -4.69 6.99 11.90
N LEU A 90 -4.89 7.66 10.76
CA LEU A 90 -4.87 9.13 10.69
C LEU A 90 -6.00 9.77 11.53
N ARG A 91 -7.18 9.13 11.57
CA ARG A 91 -8.28 9.51 12.46
C ARG A 91 -7.84 9.46 13.92
N GLU A 92 -7.22 8.37 14.35
CA GLU A 92 -6.72 8.27 15.74
C GLU A 92 -5.62 9.29 16.02
N LEU A 93 -4.65 9.46 15.12
CA LEU A 93 -3.55 10.42 15.31
C LEU A 93 -4.04 11.87 15.40
N SER A 94 -5.05 12.25 14.61
CA SER A 94 -5.60 13.61 14.63
C SER A 94 -6.65 13.85 15.73
N ARG A 95 -7.08 12.83 16.49
CA ARG A 95 -8.11 12.98 17.52
C ARG A 95 -7.67 13.94 18.64
N GLY A 96 -8.39 15.06 18.81
CA GLY A 96 -8.06 16.11 19.77
C GLY A 96 -6.92 17.04 19.31
N GLY A 97 -6.62 17.04 18.01
CA GLY A 97 -5.50 17.75 17.42
C GLY A 97 -5.56 17.76 15.90
N GLU A 98 -4.40 17.58 15.28
CA GLU A 98 -4.22 17.72 13.83
C GLU A 98 -3.12 16.76 13.38
N ALA A 99 -3.30 16.11 12.23
CA ALA A 99 -2.30 15.26 11.63
C ALA A 99 -2.22 15.47 10.12
N VAL A 100 -1.00 15.40 9.57
CA VAL A 100 -0.76 15.40 8.13
C VAL A 100 0.23 14.29 7.80
N THR A 101 -0.03 13.52 6.74
CA THR A 101 0.83 12.42 6.31
C THR A 101 1.18 12.55 4.83
N VAL A 102 2.40 12.15 4.50
CA VAL A 102 2.90 12.07 3.13
C VAL A 102 3.58 10.72 2.96
N MET A 103 3.15 9.96 1.96
CA MET A 103 3.78 8.71 1.55
C MET A 103 4.41 8.86 0.17
N ARG A 104 5.68 8.45 0.09
CA ARG A 104 6.36 8.12 -1.15
C ARG A 104 6.36 6.61 -1.32
N HIS A 105 6.13 6.16 -2.54
CA HIS A 105 6.15 4.75 -2.90
C HIS A 105 6.46 4.60 -4.39
N ASP A 106 7.73 4.57 -4.77
CA ASP A 106 8.12 4.66 -6.19
C ASP A 106 7.68 3.47 -7.05
N TYR A 107 7.32 2.33 -6.45
CA TYR A 107 6.94 1.11 -7.17
C TYR A 107 5.44 0.93 -7.39
N ALA A 108 4.61 1.79 -6.80
CA ALA A 108 3.17 1.74 -6.87
C ALA A 108 2.66 3.16 -7.15
N ALA A 109 1.67 3.33 -8.03
CA ALA A 109 1.05 4.63 -8.29
C ALA A 109 0.16 5.06 -7.10
N SER A 110 0.81 5.30 -5.97
CA SER A 110 0.18 5.27 -4.66
C SER A 110 0.77 6.29 -3.71
N HIS A 111 1.51 7.30 -4.19
CA HIS A 111 1.85 8.39 -3.28
C HIS A 111 0.55 8.95 -2.66
N ARG A 112 0.61 9.35 -1.40
CA ARG A 112 -0.57 9.88 -0.70
C ARG A 112 -0.18 11.11 0.09
N PHE A 113 -1.06 12.10 0.03
CA PHE A 113 -1.12 13.19 0.98
C PHE A 113 -2.47 13.14 1.67
N MET A 114 -2.50 13.22 2.99
CA MET A 114 -3.76 13.32 3.75
C MET A 114 -3.60 14.27 4.93
N HIS A 115 -4.61 15.09 5.17
CA HIS A 115 -4.70 16.03 6.28
C HIS A 115 -5.99 15.81 7.05
N ALA A 116 -5.88 15.64 8.37
CA ALA A 116 -7.00 15.42 9.26
C ALA A 116 -6.93 16.32 10.50
N VAL A 117 -8.11 16.73 10.98
CA VAL A 117 -8.27 17.51 12.21
C VAL A 117 -9.38 16.86 13.02
N ASP A 118 -9.13 16.61 14.31
CA ASP A 118 -10.08 16.00 15.23
C ASP A 118 -10.75 14.72 14.69
N GLY A 119 -9.96 13.86 14.04
CA GLY A 119 -10.44 12.59 13.50
C GLY A 119 -11.19 12.69 12.17
N VAL A 120 -11.33 13.90 11.61
CA VAL A 120 -11.99 14.13 10.32
C VAL A 120 -10.94 14.40 9.25
N GLU A 121 -10.90 13.54 8.23
CA GLU A 121 -10.12 13.80 7.02
C GLU A 121 -10.68 15.04 6.31
N ARG A 122 -9.89 16.10 6.26
CA ARG A 122 -10.26 17.36 5.62
C ARG A 122 -9.91 17.32 4.15
N THR A 123 -8.68 16.96 3.83
CA THR A 123 -8.17 16.97 2.46
C THR A 123 -7.23 15.79 2.27
N GLY A 124 -7.54 14.95 1.29
CA GLY A 124 -6.63 13.92 0.81
C GLY A 124 -6.48 14.02 -0.70
N PHE A 125 -5.31 13.68 -1.23
CA PHE A 125 -5.08 13.55 -2.67
C PHE A 125 -3.89 12.61 -2.94
N ARG A 126 -3.78 12.19 -4.20
CA ARG A 126 -2.57 11.58 -4.71
C ARG A 126 -1.67 12.68 -5.25
N PRO A 127 -0.42 12.82 -4.79
CA PRO A 127 0.53 13.82 -5.30
C PRO A 127 0.67 13.85 -6.83
N GLU A 128 0.46 12.73 -7.51
CA GLU A 128 0.48 12.60 -8.96
C GLU A 128 -0.77 13.20 -9.65
N TRP A 129 -1.87 13.32 -8.90
CA TRP A 129 -3.14 13.89 -9.35
C TRP A 129 -3.71 14.83 -8.28
N PRO A 130 -3.03 15.95 -7.97
CA PRO A 130 -3.42 16.85 -6.89
C PRO A 130 -4.74 17.58 -7.17
N GLN A 131 -5.23 17.57 -8.41
CA GLN A 131 -6.57 18.00 -8.79
C GLN A 131 -7.69 17.06 -8.32
N GLN A 132 -7.37 15.78 -8.06
CA GLN A 132 -8.31 14.77 -7.57
C GLN A 132 -8.26 14.67 -6.05
N ARG A 133 -8.94 15.61 -5.39
CA ARG A 133 -9.00 15.71 -3.92
C ARG A 133 -10.27 15.08 -3.36
N TRP A 134 -10.17 14.57 -2.13
CA TRP A 134 -11.29 14.06 -1.33
C TRP A 134 -11.20 14.57 0.11
N GLY A 135 -12.16 14.17 0.95
CA GLY A 135 -12.29 14.59 2.34
C GLY A 135 -13.43 15.60 2.56
N ALA A 136 -13.60 16.05 3.81
CA ALA A 136 -14.69 16.95 4.18
C ALA A 136 -14.53 18.37 3.61
N LEU A 137 -13.30 18.78 3.30
CA LEU A 137 -12.93 20.10 2.78
C LEU A 137 -11.84 19.96 1.72
N PRO A 138 -12.14 19.32 0.57
CA PRO A 138 -11.15 18.93 -0.42
C PRO A 138 -10.38 20.12 -1.02
N ASP A 139 -11.00 21.30 -1.10
CA ASP A 139 -10.40 22.49 -1.73
C ASP A 139 -9.72 23.45 -0.75
N ALA A 140 -9.70 23.14 0.55
CA ALA A 140 -9.19 24.04 1.58
C ALA A 140 -7.70 24.40 1.41
N LEU A 141 -6.93 23.55 0.73
CA LEU A 141 -5.49 23.71 0.52
C LEU A 141 -5.12 24.26 -0.87
N ASN A 142 -6.10 24.59 -1.73
CA ASN A 142 -5.84 24.99 -3.13
C ASN A 142 -4.91 26.20 -3.27
N GLY A 143 -4.95 27.15 -2.33
CA GLY A 143 -4.01 28.28 -2.32
C GLY A 143 -2.57 27.81 -2.23
N HIS A 144 -2.27 26.91 -1.29
CA HIS A 144 -0.93 26.36 -1.12
C HIS A 144 -0.51 25.43 -2.24
N LEU A 145 -1.44 24.63 -2.79
CA LEU A 145 -1.15 23.77 -3.94
C LEU A 145 -0.67 24.60 -5.14
N ARG A 146 -1.37 25.68 -5.49
CA ARG A 146 -0.97 26.57 -6.60
C ARG A 146 0.37 27.25 -6.33
N GLU A 147 0.61 27.70 -5.10
CA GLU A 147 1.90 28.30 -4.72
C GLU A 147 3.08 27.31 -4.79
N LEU A 148 2.80 26.00 -4.71
CA LEU A 148 3.78 24.93 -4.85
C LEU A 148 3.85 24.36 -6.27
N GLY A 149 3.12 24.95 -7.22
CA GLY A 149 3.10 24.50 -8.61
C GLY A 149 2.30 23.22 -8.86
N LEU A 150 1.43 22.82 -7.93
CA LEU A 150 0.55 21.66 -8.11
C LEU A 150 -0.79 22.10 -8.76
N PRO A 151 -1.26 21.39 -9.80
CA PRO A 151 -2.51 21.72 -10.48
C PRO A 151 -3.71 21.53 -9.54
N THR A 152 -4.66 22.46 -9.61
CA THR A 152 -5.89 22.39 -8.80
C THR A 152 -7.14 22.10 -9.61
N GLU A 153 -7.13 22.45 -10.90
CA GLU A 153 -8.28 22.30 -11.79
C GLU A 153 -8.30 20.89 -12.42
N PRO A 154 -9.49 20.31 -12.68
CA PRO A 154 -9.60 18.92 -13.15
C PRO A 154 -8.85 18.61 -14.46
N ASP A 155 -8.76 19.59 -15.35
CA ASP A 155 -8.16 19.46 -16.68
C ASP A 155 -6.67 19.81 -16.70
N ASP A 156 -6.12 20.33 -15.59
CA ASP A 156 -4.71 20.66 -15.49
C ASP A 156 -3.90 19.39 -15.16
N GLU A 157 -2.81 19.20 -15.88
CA GLU A 157 -1.87 18.11 -15.66
C GLU A 157 -0.62 18.61 -14.94
N LEU A 158 0.05 17.71 -14.20
CA LEU A 158 1.32 18.03 -13.57
C LEU A 158 2.44 17.93 -14.62
N ASP A 159 3.10 19.06 -14.90
CA ASP A 159 4.15 19.13 -15.92
C ASP A 159 5.38 18.28 -15.57
N ASP A 160 5.77 18.24 -14.29
CA ASP A 160 6.91 17.46 -13.79
C ASP A 160 6.50 16.60 -12.58
N TRP A 161 6.47 15.28 -12.79
CA TRP A 161 6.13 14.31 -11.75
C TRP A 161 7.14 14.29 -10.61
N ASN A 162 8.38 14.73 -10.84
CA ASN A 162 9.38 14.83 -9.77
C ASN A 162 8.97 15.86 -8.72
N VAL A 163 8.13 16.83 -9.05
CA VAL A 163 7.68 17.86 -8.10
C VAL A 163 6.61 17.34 -7.13
N ALA A 164 5.90 16.27 -7.48
CA ALA A 164 4.74 15.78 -6.73
C ALA A 164 5.02 15.51 -5.24
N VAL A 165 6.01 14.68 -4.94
CA VAL A 165 6.37 14.31 -3.56
C VAL A 165 7.04 15.47 -2.81
N PRO A 166 8.04 16.17 -3.36
CA PRO A 166 8.60 17.38 -2.74
C PRO A 166 7.56 18.44 -2.41
N ALA A 167 6.62 18.73 -3.32
CA ALA A 167 5.55 19.68 -3.07
C ALA A 167 4.61 19.21 -1.95
N SER A 168 4.33 17.90 -1.88
CA SER A 168 3.49 17.33 -0.81
C SER A 168 4.18 17.43 0.57
N LEU A 169 5.48 17.21 0.64
CA LEU A 169 6.28 17.42 1.86
C LEU A 169 6.36 18.91 2.25
N ALA A 170 6.53 19.80 1.27
CA ALA A 170 6.50 21.23 1.49
C ALA A 170 5.12 21.68 2.01
N LEU A 171 4.03 21.12 1.49
CA LEU A 171 2.68 21.37 1.97
C LEU A 171 2.49 20.89 3.42
N ALA A 172 2.96 19.68 3.75
CA ALA A 172 2.92 19.18 5.12
C ALA A 172 3.69 20.10 6.08
N SER A 173 4.83 20.64 5.63
CA SER A 173 5.64 21.60 6.39
C SER A 173 4.98 22.96 6.55
N ARG A 174 4.21 23.42 5.56
CA ARG A 174 3.41 24.66 5.66
C ARG A 174 2.28 24.51 6.68
N ILE A 175 1.68 23.32 6.79
CA ILE A 175 0.64 23.01 7.78
C ILE A 175 1.24 22.88 9.18
N SER A 176 2.33 22.12 9.31
CA SER A 176 2.91 21.81 10.62
C SER A 176 3.84 22.89 11.15
N GLY A 177 4.44 23.69 10.27
CA GLY A 177 5.57 24.55 10.60
C GLY A 177 6.87 23.76 10.89
N VAL A 178 6.91 22.48 10.56
CA VAL A 178 8.05 21.58 10.76
C VAL A 178 8.62 21.20 9.41
N LEU A 179 9.88 21.55 9.16
CA LEU A 179 10.61 21.08 7.99
C LEU A 179 11.16 19.68 8.27
N PHE A 180 10.58 18.66 7.66
CA PHE A 180 11.16 17.32 7.69
C PHE A 180 12.48 17.27 6.92
N ASP A 181 13.52 16.73 7.55
CA ASP A 181 14.80 16.38 6.93
C ASP A 181 15.31 15.06 7.51
N ASP A 182 16.33 14.48 6.88
CA ASP A 182 16.95 13.23 7.34
C ASP A 182 17.63 13.37 8.71
N GLY A 183 18.11 14.58 9.05
CA GLY A 183 18.67 14.92 10.35
C GLY A 183 17.69 14.82 11.52
N MET A 184 16.37 14.94 11.27
CA MET A 184 15.34 14.68 12.27
C MET A 184 15.27 13.23 12.72
N LEU A 185 15.77 12.31 11.90
CA LEU A 185 15.91 10.89 12.18
C LEU A 185 17.36 10.56 12.57
N GLY A 186 17.93 11.39 13.44
CA GLY A 186 19.24 11.13 14.04
C GLY A 186 19.23 9.90 14.94
N GLU A 187 20.26 9.07 14.86
CA GLU A 187 20.37 7.88 15.69
C GLU A 187 20.71 8.21 17.16
N PRO A 188 20.18 7.44 18.14
CA PRO A 188 19.25 6.33 17.95
C PRO A 188 17.77 6.78 17.84
N LEU A 189 17.01 6.08 16.99
CA LEU A 189 15.61 6.39 16.67
C LEU A 189 14.66 5.78 17.68
N PHE A 190 13.83 6.57 18.35
CA PHE A 190 12.84 6.03 19.28
C PHE A 190 11.60 5.53 18.52
N GLY A 191 11.22 4.26 18.70
CA GLY A 191 10.13 3.65 17.93
C GLY A 191 9.65 2.32 18.49
N GLY A 192 8.92 1.56 17.68
CA GLY A 192 8.50 0.20 18.03
C GLY A 192 7.75 -0.50 16.90
N VAL A 193 7.53 -1.80 17.08
CA VAL A 193 6.76 -2.65 16.17
C VAL A 193 5.26 -2.42 16.38
N ILE A 194 4.53 -2.20 15.29
CA ILE A 194 3.08 -2.09 15.27
C ILE A 194 2.50 -3.50 15.42
N THR A 195 2.16 -3.87 16.66
CA THR A 195 1.66 -5.21 16.98
C THR A 195 0.14 -5.30 16.91
N VAL A 196 -0.55 -4.17 17.11
CA VAL A 196 -2.02 -4.07 17.06
C VAL A 196 -2.40 -2.85 16.22
N PRO A 197 -2.36 -2.96 14.88
CA PRO A 197 -2.74 -1.84 14.02
C PRO A 197 -4.17 -1.42 14.30
N VAL A 198 -4.49 -0.14 14.05
CA VAL A 198 -5.86 0.35 14.18
C VAL A 198 -6.78 -0.50 13.29
N PRO A 199 -7.87 -1.08 13.81
CA PRO A 199 -8.76 -1.93 13.02
C PRO A 199 -9.37 -1.16 11.84
N ASP A 200 -9.55 -1.83 10.70
CA ASP A 200 -10.28 -1.26 9.56
C ASP A 200 -11.69 -0.85 9.98
N ASP A 201 -12.21 0.22 9.39
CA ASP A 201 -13.62 0.53 9.56
C ASP A 201 -14.48 -0.57 8.94
N PRO A 202 -15.64 -0.88 9.55
CA PRO A 202 -16.59 -1.77 8.92
C PRO A 202 -17.00 -1.16 7.57
N PRO A 203 -17.17 -1.99 6.52
CA PRO A 203 -17.66 -1.49 5.25
C PRO A 203 -18.97 -0.74 5.49
N PRO A 204 -19.21 0.38 4.78
CA PRO A 204 -20.45 1.13 4.92
C PRO A 204 -21.62 0.17 4.76
N ALA A 205 -22.60 0.25 5.66
CA ALA A 205 -23.78 -0.60 5.58
C ALA A 205 -24.35 -0.49 4.16
N ALA A 206 -24.49 -1.63 3.48
CA ALA A 206 -24.97 -1.67 2.11
C ALA A 206 -26.24 -0.83 2.01
N ASP A 207 -26.21 0.21 1.16
CA ASP A 207 -27.37 1.05 0.94
C ASP A 207 -28.51 0.15 0.43
N PRO A 208 -29.62 0.00 1.18
CA PRO A 208 -30.74 -0.82 0.74
C PRO A 208 -31.36 -0.34 -0.57
N LEU A 209 -31.01 0.86 -1.06
CA LEU A 209 -31.46 1.43 -2.34
C LEU A 209 -30.52 1.16 -3.51
N ALA A 210 -29.27 0.71 -3.29
CA ALA A 210 -28.32 0.39 -4.36
C ALA A 210 -28.77 -0.82 -5.21
N GLY A 211 -29.66 -1.67 -4.69
CA GLY A 211 -30.24 -2.81 -5.42
C GLY A 211 -31.36 -2.48 -6.41
N HIS A 212 -31.72 -1.21 -6.60
CA HIS A 212 -32.86 -0.81 -7.45
C HIS A 212 -32.50 -0.01 -8.71
N ALA A 213 -31.23 0.35 -8.91
CA ALA A 213 -30.78 0.95 -10.16
C ALA A 213 -30.27 -0.15 -11.11
N LEU A 214 -31.04 -0.38 -12.19
CA LEU A 214 -30.81 -1.23 -13.38
C LEU A 214 -31.79 -2.41 -13.54
N THR A 215 -33.08 -2.09 -13.63
CA THR A 215 -33.99 -2.83 -14.53
C THR A 215 -34.60 -1.87 -15.55
N GLY A 216 -33.73 -1.32 -16.41
CA GLY A 216 -34.13 -0.60 -17.62
C GLY A 216 -34.76 -1.58 -18.60
N ARG A 217 -36.09 -1.58 -18.65
CA ARG A 217 -36.93 -2.39 -19.55
C ARG A 217 -36.91 -1.78 -20.95
N GLY A 218 -36.17 -2.37 -21.90
CA GLY A 218 -36.31 -2.07 -23.33
C GLY A 218 -37.58 -2.69 -23.92
N PRO A 219 -38.25 -2.07 -24.92
CA PRO A 219 -39.48 -2.59 -25.51
C PRO A 219 -39.24 -3.52 -26.72
N GLY A 220 -39.85 -4.72 -26.69
CA GLY A 220 -40.27 -5.56 -27.84
C GLY A 220 -39.17 -6.19 -28.71
N ALA A 221 -39.28 -7.38 -29.30
CA ALA A 221 -40.33 -8.38 -29.42
C ALA A 221 -39.70 -9.69 -29.96
N GLY A 222 -40.30 -10.86 -29.66
CA GLY A 222 -39.99 -12.13 -30.35
C GLY A 222 -40.18 -13.38 -29.48
N ALA A 223 -41.41 -13.92 -29.46
CA ALA A 223 -41.79 -15.23 -28.93
C ALA A 223 -40.93 -16.38 -29.53
N ALA A 224 -40.78 -17.58 -28.94
CA ALA A 224 -41.82 -18.45 -28.40
C ALA A 224 -41.25 -19.67 -27.63
N GLY A 225 -42.08 -20.19 -26.71
CA GLY A 225 -42.13 -21.59 -26.21
C GLY A 225 -40.98 -22.05 -25.31
N GLY A 226 -41.15 -22.55 -24.09
CA GLY A 226 -42.28 -23.18 -23.42
C GLY A 226 -41.74 -24.46 -22.76
N GLY A 227 -41.78 -24.57 -21.43
CA GLY A 227 -41.42 -25.82 -20.75
C GLY A 227 -40.96 -25.66 -19.30
N ARG A 228 -41.91 -25.78 -18.38
CA ARG A 228 -41.69 -25.94 -16.94
C ARG A 228 -40.81 -27.16 -16.64
N ARG A 229 -39.89 -27.05 -15.67
CA ARG A 229 -39.77 -27.90 -14.44
C ARG A 229 -38.41 -27.67 -13.73
N ARG A 230 -38.48 -27.27 -12.45
CA ARG A 230 -37.52 -27.60 -11.37
C ARG A 230 -38.13 -28.79 -10.57
N PRO A 231 -37.46 -29.42 -9.58
CA PRO A 231 -36.11 -29.19 -9.03
C PRO A 231 -35.25 -30.47 -8.91
N GLY A 232 -33.98 -30.33 -8.52
CA GLY A 232 -33.13 -31.46 -8.11
C GLY A 232 -31.84 -31.00 -7.45
N SER A 233 -31.80 -31.09 -6.12
CA SER A 233 -30.65 -30.93 -5.23
C SER A 233 -29.59 -32.01 -5.45
N GLY A 234 -28.31 -31.66 -5.35
CA GLY A 234 -27.21 -32.64 -5.31
C GLY A 234 -25.92 -32.03 -4.77
N GLN A 235 -25.69 -32.21 -3.46
CA GLN A 235 -24.37 -32.05 -2.83
C GLN A 235 -23.47 -33.22 -3.25
N ALA A 236 -22.20 -32.95 -3.54
CA ALA A 236 -21.16 -33.97 -3.58
C ALA A 236 -19.92 -33.48 -2.82
N ARG A 237 -19.72 -34.06 -1.62
CA ARG A 237 -18.46 -34.08 -0.88
C ARG A 237 -17.74 -35.37 -1.23
N THR A 238 -16.44 -35.31 -1.47
CA THR A 238 -15.59 -36.51 -1.51
C THR A 238 -14.45 -36.36 -0.52
N ARG A 239 -14.51 -37.15 0.56
CA ARG A 239 -13.38 -37.51 1.42
C ARG A 239 -12.86 -38.87 0.95
N LEU A 240 -11.55 -39.04 0.87
CA LEU A 240 -10.90 -40.35 0.93
C LEU A 240 -9.76 -40.30 1.94
N GLY A 241 -9.76 -41.27 2.84
CA GLY A 241 -8.70 -41.55 3.80
C GLY A 241 -8.40 -43.05 3.84
N GLY A 242 -7.27 -43.41 4.46
CA GLY A 242 -6.78 -44.77 4.76
C GLY A 242 -5.33 -44.93 4.29
N ARG A 243 -4.28 -44.93 5.14
CA ARG A 243 -3.79 -45.99 6.08
C ARG A 243 -3.71 -47.38 5.39
N GLY A 244 -2.64 -48.18 5.41
CA GLY A 244 -1.31 -48.16 6.04
C GLY A 244 -0.64 -49.55 5.88
N HIS A 245 0.61 -49.68 6.37
CA HIS A 245 1.42 -50.88 6.66
C HIS A 245 2.48 -51.37 5.64
N GLY A 246 3.75 -51.43 6.13
CA GLY A 246 4.85 -52.29 5.64
C GLY A 246 4.81 -53.70 6.28
N PRO A 247 5.89 -54.51 6.36
CA PRO A 247 7.33 -54.14 6.35
C PRO A 247 8.31 -55.09 5.59
N ALA A 248 9.61 -54.72 5.63
CA ALA A 248 10.86 -55.52 5.60
C ALA A 248 11.20 -56.37 4.34
N ASP A 249 12.44 -56.66 3.95
CA ASP A 249 13.83 -56.20 4.16
C ASP A 249 14.68 -57.06 3.19
N ARG A 250 15.81 -56.54 2.66
CA ARG A 250 17.08 -57.23 2.28
C ARG A 250 17.85 -56.55 1.13
N SER A 251 18.90 -55.84 1.56
CA SER A 251 20.31 -55.94 1.13
C SER A 251 20.69 -55.94 -0.36
N GLY A 252 21.56 -55.00 -0.76
CA GLY A 252 22.32 -55.11 -2.01
C GLY A 252 23.05 -53.86 -2.49
N ASP A 253 23.99 -53.38 -1.66
CA ASP A 253 25.25 -52.66 -1.98
C ASP A 253 25.48 -52.07 -3.39
N ARG A 254 25.70 -50.74 -3.45
CA ARG A 254 26.73 -50.08 -4.29
C ARG A 254 26.85 -48.60 -3.92
N ARG A 255 28.02 -48.24 -3.39
CA ARG A 255 28.50 -46.87 -3.15
C ARG A 255 28.33 -45.97 -4.38
N ALA A 256 27.64 -44.85 -4.20
CA ALA A 256 27.91 -43.62 -4.92
C ALA A 256 27.57 -42.42 -4.02
N ASP A 257 28.55 -41.54 -3.88
CA ASP A 257 28.55 -40.29 -3.16
C ASP A 257 27.36 -39.41 -3.56
N ARG A 258 26.39 -39.25 -2.65
CA ARG A 258 25.33 -38.24 -2.73
C ARG A 258 25.09 -37.69 -1.34
N ARG A 259 25.72 -36.55 -1.07
CA ARG A 259 25.37 -35.64 0.03
C ARG A 259 23.84 -35.49 0.08
N SER A 260 23.26 -35.89 1.20
CA SER A 260 21.84 -35.78 1.46
C SER A 260 21.44 -34.31 1.56
N VAL A 261 20.81 -33.78 0.51
CA VAL A 261 19.94 -32.61 0.64
C VAL A 261 18.64 -33.11 1.28
N ARG A 262 18.63 -33.21 2.61
CA ARG A 262 17.41 -33.37 3.42
C ARG A 262 17.53 -32.50 4.67
N GLY A 263 17.29 -31.21 4.47
CA GLY A 263 16.90 -30.29 5.53
C GLY A 263 15.60 -29.62 5.11
N VAL A 264 14.45 -30.19 5.49
CA VAL A 264 13.19 -29.44 5.44
C VAL A 264 13.23 -28.50 6.63
N HIS A 265 13.65 -27.24 6.41
CA HIS A 265 13.57 -26.21 7.43
C HIS A 265 12.11 -25.80 7.59
N ARG A 266 11.57 -25.91 8.81
CA ARG A 266 10.27 -25.38 9.21
C ARG A 266 10.48 -24.01 9.85
N SER A 267 9.65 -23.04 9.48
CA SER A 267 9.56 -21.77 10.20
C SER A 267 9.23 -22.01 11.68
N PRO A 268 9.69 -21.18 12.62
CA PRO A 268 9.19 -21.20 13.99
C PRO A 268 7.66 -20.98 13.95
N GLY A 269 6.87 -21.98 14.32
CA GLY A 269 5.39 -21.93 14.28
C GLY A 269 4.70 -22.95 13.34
N GLY A 270 5.44 -23.64 12.47
CA GLY A 270 5.06 -24.97 11.95
C GLY A 270 3.73 -25.16 11.19
N ARG A 271 3.09 -24.12 10.64
CA ARG A 271 1.82 -24.30 9.89
C ARG A 271 1.91 -24.19 8.36
N TYR A 272 3.01 -23.70 7.80
CA TYR A 272 3.14 -23.55 6.36
C TYR A 272 4.55 -23.91 5.89
N THR A 273 4.63 -24.59 4.74
CA THR A 273 5.88 -24.77 4.00
C THR A 273 5.84 -23.79 2.84
N VAL A 274 6.50 -22.64 2.97
CA VAL A 274 6.64 -21.69 1.86
C VAL A 274 7.77 -22.21 0.97
N THR A 275 7.47 -22.47 -0.30
CA THR A 275 8.48 -22.84 -1.30
C THR A 275 8.64 -21.66 -2.23
N PHE A 276 9.80 -21.00 -2.20
CA PHE A 276 10.10 -19.91 -3.12
C PHE A 276 10.54 -20.49 -4.46
N VAL A 277 10.07 -19.88 -5.54
CA VAL A 277 10.46 -20.24 -6.90
C VAL A 277 11.09 -19.00 -7.52
N ASP A 278 12.35 -19.12 -7.92
CA ASP A 278 13.05 -18.06 -8.64
C ASP A 278 12.28 -17.74 -9.92
N SER A 279 11.84 -16.49 -10.07
CA SER A 279 10.97 -16.07 -11.17
C SER A 279 11.69 -15.95 -12.52
N ARG A 280 13.02 -16.13 -12.56
CA ARG A 280 13.82 -16.21 -13.78
C ARG A 280 14.10 -17.65 -14.20
N THR A 281 14.39 -18.55 -13.25
CA THR A 281 14.82 -19.92 -13.56
C THR A 281 13.72 -20.97 -13.34
N GLY A 282 12.68 -20.66 -12.57
CA GLY A 282 11.65 -21.61 -12.18
C GLY A 282 12.11 -22.63 -11.13
N GLU A 283 13.31 -22.47 -10.57
CA GLU A 283 13.86 -23.39 -9.58
C GLU A 283 13.46 -23.00 -8.16
N ARG A 284 13.39 -24.00 -7.28
CA ARG A 284 13.08 -23.78 -5.86
C ARG A 284 14.29 -23.16 -5.17
N THR A 285 14.16 -21.97 -4.64
CA THR A 285 15.23 -21.29 -3.90
C THR A 285 14.89 -21.19 -2.41
N CYS A 286 15.93 -21.17 -1.58
CA CYS A 286 15.82 -20.92 -0.14
C CYS A 286 16.42 -19.53 0.14
N PRO A 287 15.66 -18.57 0.69
CA PRO A 287 16.12 -17.18 0.86
C PRO A 287 17.41 -17.05 1.67
N THR A 288 17.67 -18.00 2.58
CA THR A 288 18.84 -18.02 3.46
C THR A 288 20.10 -18.61 2.81
N CYS A 289 19.99 -19.24 1.63
CA CYS A 289 21.07 -20.03 1.04
C CYS A 289 21.68 -19.40 -0.23
N ALA A 290 21.07 -18.35 -0.77
CA ALA A 290 21.58 -17.63 -1.93
C ALA A 290 22.13 -16.26 -1.50
N PRO A 291 23.37 -15.89 -1.85
CA PRO A 291 23.85 -14.53 -1.65
C PRO A 291 23.08 -13.60 -2.60
N TRP A 292 22.23 -12.71 -2.05
CA TRP A 292 21.43 -11.81 -2.85
C TRP A 292 22.25 -10.60 -3.31
N ARG A 293 22.27 -10.41 -4.64
CA ARG A 293 22.74 -9.19 -5.30
C ARG A 293 21.54 -8.24 -5.43
N ARG A 294 21.71 -6.96 -5.05
CA ARG A 294 20.75 -5.89 -5.32
C ARG A 294 20.38 -5.88 -6.82
N PRO A 295 19.09 -6.00 -7.19
CA PRO A 295 18.66 -5.93 -8.59
C PRO A 295 19.06 -4.59 -9.21
N SER A 296 19.52 -4.57 -10.46
CA SER A 296 19.78 -3.31 -11.20
C SER A 296 18.47 -2.57 -11.50
N GLY A 297 18.55 -1.28 -11.85
CA GLY A 297 17.37 -0.50 -12.26
C GLY A 297 16.54 -1.18 -13.34
N GLU A 298 17.20 -1.74 -14.35
CA GLU A 298 16.54 -2.48 -15.44
C GLU A 298 15.85 -3.79 -14.98
N GLU A 299 16.37 -4.43 -13.93
CA GLU A 299 15.74 -5.61 -13.31
C GLU A 299 14.51 -5.20 -12.50
N ARG A 300 14.58 -4.03 -11.84
CA ARG A 300 13.46 -3.43 -11.10
C ARG A 300 12.36 -2.95 -12.05
N ASP A 301 12.70 -2.33 -13.17
CA ASP A 301 11.74 -1.90 -14.20
C ASP A 301 10.98 -3.09 -14.81
N ARG A 302 11.66 -4.22 -15.02
CA ARG A 302 11.01 -5.46 -15.47
C ARG A 302 10.10 -6.08 -14.41
N ALA A 303 10.43 -5.95 -13.13
CA ALA A 303 9.58 -6.43 -12.04
C ALA A 303 8.34 -5.55 -11.83
N ARG A 304 8.47 -4.23 -12.03
CA ARG A 304 7.41 -3.22 -11.92
C ARG A 304 6.16 -3.60 -12.73
N ALA A 305 6.33 -3.95 -14.01
CA ALA A 305 5.20 -4.32 -14.87
C ALA A 305 4.45 -5.58 -14.38
N ARG A 306 5.16 -6.58 -13.86
CA ARG A 306 4.57 -7.81 -13.33
C ARG A 306 3.85 -7.58 -12.01
N TRP A 307 4.42 -6.73 -11.16
CA TRP A 307 3.83 -6.33 -9.89
C TRP A 307 2.56 -5.50 -10.10
N GLN A 308 2.57 -4.54 -11.03
CA GLN A 308 1.38 -3.76 -11.43
C GLN A 308 0.23 -4.68 -11.89
N ALA A 309 0.53 -5.68 -12.74
CA ALA A 309 -0.44 -6.68 -13.15
C ALA A 309 -1.02 -7.49 -11.98
N ALA A 310 -0.18 -7.91 -11.03
CA ALA A 310 -0.63 -8.65 -9.85
C ALA A 310 -1.50 -7.78 -8.91
N THR A 311 -1.17 -6.50 -8.76
CA THR A 311 -1.93 -5.54 -7.96
C THR A 311 -3.31 -5.27 -8.59
N ALA A 312 -3.39 -5.06 -9.91
CA ALA A 312 -4.69 -4.94 -10.59
C ALA A 312 -5.59 -6.16 -10.40
N VAL A 313 -5.03 -7.38 -10.50
CA VAL A 313 -5.79 -8.60 -10.25
C VAL A 313 -6.31 -8.62 -8.82
N ARG A 314 -5.50 -8.19 -7.83
CA ARG A 314 -5.92 -8.12 -6.42
C ARG A 314 -7.01 -7.06 -6.21
N SER A 315 -6.83 -5.85 -6.74
CA SER A 315 -7.78 -4.75 -6.60
C SER A 315 -9.09 -5.00 -7.36
N ALA A 316 -9.09 -5.81 -8.42
CA ALA A 316 -10.33 -6.27 -9.07
C ALA A 316 -11.26 -7.08 -8.14
N PHE A 317 -10.74 -7.58 -7.02
CA PHE A 317 -11.51 -8.25 -5.98
C PHE A 317 -11.77 -7.36 -4.74
N ALA A 318 -11.42 -6.07 -4.80
CA ALA A 318 -11.77 -5.12 -3.75
C ALA A 318 -13.29 -4.93 -3.67
N THR A 319 -13.78 -4.68 -2.45
CA THR A 319 -15.23 -4.48 -2.22
C THR A 319 -15.70 -3.07 -2.56
N ASP A 320 -14.76 -2.12 -2.70
CA ASP A 320 -15.01 -0.78 -3.22
C ASP A 320 -14.93 -0.80 -4.76
N GLU A 321 -16.08 -0.61 -5.41
CA GLU A 321 -16.20 -0.63 -6.87
C GLU A 321 -15.42 0.50 -7.57
N ARG A 322 -15.17 1.63 -6.90
CA ARG A 322 -14.38 2.74 -7.44
C ARG A 322 -12.88 2.47 -7.35
N GLU A 323 -12.43 1.92 -6.24
CA GLU A 323 -11.04 1.49 -6.06
C GLU A 323 -10.69 0.36 -7.03
N ALA A 324 -11.58 -0.63 -7.15
CA ALA A 324 -11.44 -1.75 -8.09
C ALA A 324 -11.39 -1.28 -9.55
N ALA A 325 -12.29 -0.38 -9.96
CA ALA A 325 -12.29 0.15 -11.32
C ALA A 325 -11.02 0.98 -11.60
N TYR A 326 -10.56 1.78 -10.63
CA TYR A 326 -9.42 2.67 -10.81
C TYR A 326 -8.10 1.90 -10.98
N ASP A 327 -7.80 0.97 -10.07
CA ASP A 327 -6.54 0.21 -10.08
C ASP A 327 -6.41 -0.73 -11.27
N VAL A 328 -7.54 -1.32 -11.70
CA VAL A 328 -7.61 -2.16 -12.90
C VAL A 328 -7.37 -1.33 -14.15
N HIS A 329 -8.01 -0.17 -14.29
CA HIS A 329 -7.86 0.68 -15.47
C HIS A 329 -6.47 1.32 -15.58
N LEU A 330 -5.86 1.71 -14.47
CA LEU A 330 -4.51 2.28 -14.45
C LEU A 330 -3.46 1.29 -14.97
N THR A 331 -3.62 0.01 -14.61
CA THR A 331 -2.70 -1.05 -15.01
C THR A 331 -2.84 -1.40 -16.48
N VAL A 332 -4.08 -1.44 -16.99
CA VAL A 332 -4.33 -1.68 -18.42
C VAL A 332 -3.82 -0.50 -19.26
N ALA A 333 -4.07 0.74 -18.82
CA ALA A 333 -3.61 1.95 -19.50
C ALA A 333 -2.07 2.08 -19.55
N ALA A 334 -1.36 1.62 -18.51
CA ALA A 334 0.10 1.58 -18.49
C ALA A 334 0.71 0.53 -19.46
N THR A 335 -0.08 -0.46 -19.88
CA THR A 335 0.37 -1.55 -20.76
C THR A 335 -0.13 -1.45 -22.20
N ASP A 336 -1.19 -0.67 -22.45
CA ASP A 336 -1.81 -0.48 -23.75
C ASP A 336 -2.27 0.99 -23.94
N PRO A 337 -1.49 1.80 -24.66
CA PRO A 337 -1.81 3.19 -24.95
C PRO A 337 -3.12 3.39 -25.73
N GLU A 338 -3.52 2.42 -26.56
CA GLU A 338 -4.78 2.50 -27.33
C GLU A 338 -5.99 2.29 -26.41
N HIS A 339 -5.85 1.43 -25.40
CA HIS A 339 -6.86 1.22 -24.37
C HIS A 339 -7.02 2.45 -23.47
N ALA A 340 -5.91 3.10 -23.09
CA ALA A 340 -5.93 4.38 -22.36
C ALA A 340 -6.69 5.46 -23.15
N ALA A 341 -6.42 5.60 -24.46
CA ALA A 341 -7.10 6.55 -25.33
C ALA A 341 -8.58 6.22 -25.57
N ALA A 342 -8.99 4.95 -25.48
CA ALA A 342 -10.38 4.55 -25.55
C ALA A 342 -11.15 4.90 -24.26
N ILE A 343 -10.54 4.69 -23.08
CA ILE A 343 -11.11 5.08 -21.80
C ILE A 343 -11.29 6.60 -21.72
N VAL A 344 -10.30 7.38 -22.14
CA VAL A 344 -10.38 8.86 -22.16
C VAL A 344 -11.52 9.34 -23.08
N ARG A 345 -11.71 8.72 -24.25
CA ARG A 345 -12.85 9.05 -25.14
C ARG A 345 -14.21 8.76 -24.52
N VAL A 346 -14.33 7.63 -23.80
CA VAL A 346 -15.57 7.27 -23.10
C VAL A 346 -15.84 8.24 -21.95
N LEU A 347 -14.83 8.63 -21.18
CA LEU A 347 -14.95 9.58 -20.07
C LEU A 347 -15.25 11.01 -20.55
N ARG A 348 -14.78 11.40 -21.74
CA ARG A 348 -15.09 12.69 -22.38
C ARG A 348 -16.46 12.72 -23.07
N GLY A 349 -17.20 11.61 -23.08
CA GLY A 349 -18.50 11.54 -23.75
C GLY A 349 -18.42 11.59 -25.29
N GLU A 350 -17.25 11.32 -25.86
CA GLU A 350 -16.99 11.39 -27.31
C GLU A 350 -17.33 10.07 -28.03
N GLY A 351 -18.23 9.27 -27.45
CA GLY A 351 -18.59 7.94 -27.93
C GLY A 351 -20.02 7.82 -28.45
N HIS A 352 -20.21 8.08 -29.74
CA HIS A 352 -21.15 7.34 -30.60
C HIS A 352 -20.51 7.06 -31.96
#